data_AF-A0A2T3J5F6-F1
#
_entry.id   AF-A0A2T3J5F6-F1
#
_cell.length_a   1.000
_cell.length_b   1.000
_cell.length_c   1.000
_cell.angle_alpha   90.00
_cell.angle_beta   90.00
_cell.angle_gamma   90.00
#
_symmetry.space_group_name_H-M   'P 1'
#
loop_
_entity.id
_entity.type
_entity.pdbx_description
1 polymer ?
#
loop_
_entity_poly.entity_id
_entity_poly.type
_entity_poly.pdbx_seq_one_letter_code
_entity_poly.pdbx_strand_id
1 'polypeptide(L)'
;KADTLLSEPDKHQLTINPQHEQLKATVPLKQSQLEARAQQYFNDGIPVTNTLAQTYLDTNPNRPFKDNDSIRYHPRVYSSETRSTHPALIAKLETPDNQIKGIAVTYLNDATGDISDLKINKRVLGTKSGNHIPINEGIQADYSILAVGIENALLINDNNPTNTDIIA
;
A
#
# COMPACT_ATOMS: atom_id res chain seq x y z
N LYS A 1 24.26 20.65 -4.39
CA LYS A 1 22.99 21.42 -4.42
C LYS A 1 21.99 21.02 -3.32
N ALA A 2 22.23 19.98 -2.52
CA ALA A 2 21.66 19.85 -1.16
C ALA A 2 22.72 20.21 -0.10
N ASP A 3 23.97 19.84 -0.34
CA ASP A 3 25.10 20.13 0.58
C ASP A 3 25.27 21.63 0.85
N THR A 4 25.04 22.45 -0.17
CA THR A 4 25.12 23.92 -0.08
C THR A 4 24.05 24.51 0.84
N LEU A 5 22.89 23.85 0.95
CA LEU A 5 21.81 24.27 1.84
C LEU A 5 22.17 24.03 3.30
N LEU A 6 22.82 22.90 3.59
CA LEU A 6 23.23 22.51 4.94
C LEU A 6 24.51 23.21 5.40
N SER A 7 25.41 23.56 4.48
CA SER A 7 26.65 24.28 4.79
C SER A 7 26.46 25.78 5.00
N GLU A 8 25.37 26.36 4.46
CA GLU A 8 25.06 27.79 4.56
C GLU A 8 23.61 28.03 5.07
N PRO A 9 23.25 27.49 6.24
CA PRO A 9 21.85 27.48 6.71
C PRO A 9 21.25 28.87 6.88
N ASP A 10 22.05 29.85 7.31
CA ASP A 10 21.62 31.23 7.50
C ASP A 10 21.25 31.91 6.16
N LYS A 11 21.99 31.61 5.09
CA LYS A 11 21.70 32.15 3.74
C LYS A 11 20.41 31.57 3.15
N HIS A 12 19.99 30.41 3.64
CA HIS A 12 18.80 29.70 3.19
C HIS A 12 17.65 29.74 4.21
N GLN A 13 17.77 30.57 5.26
CA GLN A 13 16.76 30.74 6.31
C GLN A 13 16.35 29.42 6.97
N LEU A 14 17.28 28.46 7.04
CA LEU A 14 17.04 27.19 7.71
C LEU A 14 17.14 27.42 9.22
N THR A 15 16.06 27.12 9.93
CA THR A 15 16.02 27.17 11.39
C THR A 15 15.81 25.76 11.94
N ILE A 16 16.36 25.50 13.13
CA ILE A 16 16.13 24.23 13.82
C ILE A 16 14.65 24.13 14.16
N ASN A 17 14.02 23.00 13.80
CA ASN A 17 12.64 22.74 14.18
C ASN A 17 12.54 22.72 15.73
N PRO A 18 11.75 23.60 16.36
CA PRO A 18 11.63 23.66 17.83
C PRO A 18 11.11 22.35 18.44
N GLN A 19 10.49 21.48 17.64
CA GLN A 19 10.00 20.16 18.05
C GLN A 19 10.99 19.03 17.78
N HIS A 20 12.23 19.30 17.33
CA HIS A 20 13.20 18.29 16.90
C HIS A 20 13.40 17.14 17.89
N GLU A 21 13.66 17.45 19.16
CA GLU A 21 13.90 16.43 20.19
C GLU A 21 12.63 15.63 20.52
N GLN A 22 11.46 16.27 20.52
CA GLN A 22 10.18 15.59 20.68
C GLN A 22 9.88 14.65 19.49
N LEU A 23 10.14 15.09 18.27
CA LEU A 23 9.93 14.30 17.06
C LEU A 23 10.87 13.10 17.01
N LYS A 24 12.15 13.28 17.32
CA LYS A 24 13.11 12.17 17.47
C LYS A 24 12.60 11.10 18.42
N ALA A 25 12.02 11.49 19.56
CA ALA A 25 11.51 10.54 20.55
C ALA A 25 10.18 9.88 20.14
N THR A 26 9.30 10.59 19.43
CA THR A 26 7.91 10.14 19.21
C THR A 26 7.64 9.52 17.84
N VAL A 27 8.40 9.87 16.80
CA VAL A 27 8.21 9.36 15.43
C VAL A 27 8.39 7.84 15.36
N PRO A 28 9.45 7.22 15.93
CA PRO A 28 9.63 5.77 15.86
C PRO A 28 8.47 4.99 16.49
N LEU A 29 7.96 5.46 17.64
CA LEU A 29 6.83 4.84 18.34
C LEU A 29 5.55 4.92 17.50
N LYS A 30 5.23 6.11 16.97
CA LYS A 30 4.06 6.30 16.10
C LYS A 30 4.17 5.43 14.85
N GLN A 31 5.36 5.34 14.26
CA GLN A 31 5.59 4.49 13.09
C GLN A 31 5.28 3.04 13.43
N SER A 32 5.88 2.50 14.48
CA SER A 32 5.66 1.12 14.93
C SER A 32 4.17 0.81 15.19
N GLN A 33 3.41 1.75 15.78
CA GLN A 33 1.96 1.59 15.97
C GLN A 33 1.18 1.52 14.66
N LEU A 34 1.58 2.31 13.64
CA LEU A 34 0.96 2.25 12.32
C LEU A 34 1.30 0.95 11.60
N GLU A 35 2.54 0.46 11.71
CA GLU A 35 2.94 -0.85 11.15
C GLU A 35 2.16 -2.00 11.80
N ALA A 36 2.05 -2.00 13.14
CA ALA A 36 1.28 -3.01 13.87
C ALA A 36 -0.20 -3.02 13.45
N ARG A 37 -0.78 -1.82 13.26
CA ARG A 37 -2.16 -1.70 12.77
C ARG A 37 -2.32 -2.16 11.33
N ALA A 38 -1.33 -1.89 10.48
CA ALA A 38 -1.33 -2.36 9.09
C ALA A 38 -1.28 -3.89 9.03
N GLN A 39 -0.40 -4.52 9.82
CA GLN A 39 -0.33 -5.97 9.98
C GLN A 39 -1.66 -6.54 10.46
N GLN A 40 -2.29 -5.91 11.47
CA GLN A 40 -3.59 -6.34 11.96
C GLN A 40 -4.65 -6.31 10.85
N TYR A 41 -4.78 -5.19 10.12
CA TYR A 41 -5.74 -5.10 9.03
C TYR A 41 -5.52 -6.15 7.94
N PHE A 42 -4.27 -6.45 7.61
CA PHE A 42 -3.97 -7.48 6.61
C PHE A 42 -4.34 -8.88 7.10
N ASN A 43 -4.03 -9.20 8.36
CA ASN A 43 -4.32 -10.50 8.96
C ASN A 43 -5.82 -10.73 9.18
N ASP A 44 -6.55 -9.68 9.57
CA ASP A 44 -8.00 -9.71 9.77
C ASP A 44 -8.77 -9.64 8.43
N GLY A 45 -8.07 -9.35 7.33
CA GLY A 45 -8.62 -9.32 5.98
C GLY A 45 -8.97 -10.72 5.47
N ILE A 46 -9.95 -10.77 4.56
CA ILE A 46 -10.40 -12.01 3.92
C ILE A 46 -9.96 -12.06 2.45
N PRO A 47 -9.99 -13.24 1.81
CA PRO A 47 -9.78 -13.38 0.37
C PRO A 47 -10.62 -12.38 -0.44
N VAL A 48 -10.12 -11.94 -1.58
CA VAL A 48 -10.80 -10.94 -2.41
C VAL A 48 -12.01 -11.54 -3.13
N THR A 49 -11.98 -12.84 -3.43
CA THR A 49 -13.08 -13.52 -4.11
C THR A 49 -14.42 -13.40 -3.36
N ASN A 50 -15.50 -13.15 -4.11
CA ASN A 50 -16.87 -12.92 -3.63
C ASN A 50 -17.01 -11.69 -2.69
N THR A 51 -16.18 -10.66 -2.89
CA THR A 51 -16.25 -9.40 -2.12
C THR A 51 -16.39 -8.18 -3.02
N LEU A 52 -16.63 -7.00 -2.43
CA LEU A 52 -16.62 -5.72 -3.14
C LEU A 52 -15.27 -5.45 -3.84
N ALA A 53 -14.16 -5.94 -3.27
CA ALA A 53 -12.85 -5.80 -3.91
C ALA A 53 -12.73 -6.63 -5.19
N GLN A 54 -13.43 -7.76 -5.31
CA GLN A 54 -13.50 -8.47 -6.58
C GLN A 54 -14.26 -7.62 -7.61
N THR A 55 -15.41 -7.04 -7.26
CA THR A 55 -16.16 -6.14 -8.16
C THR A 55 -15.29 -4.98 -8.65
N TYR A 56 -14.47 -4.41 -7.76
CA TYR A 56 -13.51 -3.37 -8.12
C TYR A 56 -12.46 -3.82 -9.15
N LEU A 57 -11.90 -5.02 -8.98
CA LEU A 57 -10.82 -5.55 -9.80
C LEU A 57 -11.30 -6.21 -11.09
N ASP A 58 -12.52 -6.75 -11.10
CA ASP A 58 -13.18 -7.39 -12.25
C ASP A 58 -13.67 -6.32 -13.26
N THR A 59 -12.71 -5.65 -13.89
CA THR A 59 -12.98 -4.66 -14.94
C THR A 59 -13.18 -5.30 -16.32
N ASN A 60 -12.89 -6.61 -16.47
CA ASN A 60 -13.05 -7.33 -17.73
C ASN A 60 -13.89 -8.61 -17.54
N PRO A 61 -15.13 -8.67 -18.08
CA PRO A 61 -16.02 -9.82 -17.90
C PRO A 61 -15.51 -11.13 -18.55
N ASN A 62 -14.53 -11.05 -19.45
CA ASN A 62 -13.95 -12.22 -20.13
C ASN A 62 -12.70 -12.77 -19.41
N ARG A 63 -12.33 -12.20 -18.27
CA ARG A 63 -11.12 -12.56 -17.52
C ARG A 63 -11.47 -12.65 -16.04
N PRO A 64 -11.80 -13.84 -15.52
CA PRO A 64 -12.12 -13.98 -14.11
C PRO A 64 -10.91 -13.59 -13.26
N PHE A 65 -11.14 -12.74 -12.25
CA PHE A 65 -10.13 -12.42 -11.26
C PHE A 65 -9.58 -13.68 -10.58
N LYS A 66 -8.26 -13.69 -10.37
CA LYS A 66 -7.54 -14.69 -9.59
C LYS A 66 -7.05 -14.03 -8.31
N ASP A 67 -7.34 -14.66 -7.18
CA ASP A 67 -6.89 -14.16 -5.89
C ASP A 67 -5.36 -14.18 -5.78
N ASN A 68 -4.82 -13.30 -4.95
CA ASN A 68 -3.38 -13.14 -4.76
C ASN A 68 -3.07 -12.92 -3.28
N ASP A 69 -2.02 -13.56 -2.78
CA ASP A 69 -1.68 -13.53 -1.36
C ASP A 69 -1.22 -12.17 -0.85
N SER A 70 -0.91 -11.24 -1.74
CA SER A 70 -0.49 -9.89 -1.38
C SER A 70 -1.65 -8.92 -1.25
N ILE A 71 -2.87 -9.36 -1.54
CA ILE A 71 -4.08 -8.56 -1.40
C ILE A 71 -5.14 -9.26 -0.56
N ARG A 72 -5.95 -8.45 0.13
CA ARG A 72 -7.09 -8.90 0.91
C ARG A 72 -8.22 -7.87 0.77
N TYR A 73 -9.44 -8.32 0.98
CA TYR A 73 -10.56 -7.44 1.27
C TYR A 73 -10.69 -7.25 2.78
N HIS A 74 -10.91 -6.02 3.23
CA HIS A 74 -11.22 -5.74 4.62
C HIS A 74 -12.48 -4.87 4.72
N PRO A 75 -13.55 -5.34 5.41
CA PRO A 75 -14.83 -4.63 5.42
C PRO A 75 -14.83 -3.32 6.22
N ARG A 76 -13.82 -3.11 7.09
CA ARG A 76 -13.80 -2.01 8.06
C ARG A 76 -12.44 -1.34 8.25
N VAL A 77 -11.94 -0.63 7.23
CA VAL A 77 -10.69 0.15 7.32
C VAL A 77 -11.00 1.60 7.67
N TYR A 78 -10.35 2.14 8.69
CA TYR A 78 -10.60 3.51 9.16
C TYR A 78 -10.10 4.57 8.17
N SER A 79 -10.92 5.57 7.88
CA SER A 79 -10.55 6.79 7.15
C SER A 79 -10.53 7.98 8.10
N SER A 80 -9.42 8.71 8.14
CA SER A 80 -9.33 9.94 8.94
C SER A 80 -10.13 11.11 8.36
N GLU A 81 -10.53 11.03 7.10
CA GLU A 81 -11.32 12.06 6.41
C GLU A 81 -12.75 12.11 6.96
N THR A 82 -13.42 10.96 7.01
CA THR A 82 -14.79 10.84 7.53
C THR A 82 -14.83 10.43 9.00
N ARG A 83 -13.68 10.03 9.57
CA ARG A 83 -13.57 9.47 10.92
C ARG A 83 -14.44 8.22 11.13
N SER A 84 -14.65 7.45 10.07
CA SER A 84 -15.44 6.21 10.05
C SER A 84 -14.66 5.09 9.34
N THR A 85 -15.17 3.86 9.44
CA THR A 85 -14.61 2.72 8.72
C THR A 85 -15.35 2.47 7.41
N HIS A 86 -14.63 2.06 6.38
CA HIS A 86 -15.14 1.74 5.05
C HIS A 86 -14.62 0.38 4.57
N PRO A 87 -15.34 -0.31 3.69
CA PRO A 87 -14.78 -1.46 2.98
C PRO A 87 -13.59 -1.02 2.12
N ALA A 88 -12.58 -1.88 2.00
CA ALA A 88 -11.37 -1.57 1.24
C ALA A 88 -10.72 -2.82 0.65
N LEU A 89 -10.11 -2.64 -0.52
CA LEU A 89 -9.01 -3.48 -0.98
C LEU A 89 -7.75 -3.03 -0.25
N ILE A 90 -7.02 -3.97 0.35
CA ILE A 90 -5.73 -3.72 0.99
C ILE A 90 -4.65 -4.59 0.37
N ALA A 91 -3.46 -4.03 0.22
CA ALA A 91 -2.28 -4.75 -0.27
C ALA A 91 -1.12 -4.63 0.71
N LYS A 92 -0.42 -5.73 0.99
CA LYS A 92 0.71 -5.74 1.92
C LYS A 92 1.92 -5.01 1.32
N LEU A 93 2.51 -4.11 2.09
CA LEU A 93 3.82 -3.54 1.83
C LEU A 93 4.82 -4.26 2.72
N GLU A 94 5.74 -5.00 2.12
CA GLU A 94 6.71 -5.79 2.85
C GLU A 94 8.16 -5.48 2.49
N THR A 95 9.00 -5.79 3.46
CA THR A 95 10.45 -5.83 3.30
C THR A 95 10.88 -7.01 2.43
N PRO A 96 12.13 -7.05 1.95
CA PRO A 96 12.66 -8.21 1.23
C PRO A 96 12.70 -9.52 2.03
N ASP A 97 12.55 -9.47 3.35
CA ASP A 97 12.43 -10.63 4.24
C ASP A 97 10.97 -10.96 4.61
N ASN A 98 10.01 -10.49 3.81
CA ASN A 98 8.57 -10.79 3.89
C ASN A 98 7.91 -10.33 5.21
N GLN A 99 8.42 -9.26 5.83
CA GLN A 99 7.76 -8.63 6.98
C GLN A 99 6.84 -7.51 6.50
N ILE A 100 5.57 -7.57 6.86
CA ILE A 100 4.62 -6.49 6.55
C ILE A 100 4.97 -5.26 7.40
N LYS A 101 5.33 -4.18 6.74
CA LYS A 101 5.57 -2.87 7.36
C LYS A 101 4.48 -1.86 7.05
N GLY A 102 3.56 -2.19 6.16
CA GLY A 102 2.44 -1.33 5.86
C GLY A 102 1.40 -2.00 4.99
N ILE A 103 0.34 -1.26 4.69
CA ILE A 103 -0.64 -1.62 3.68
C ILE A 103 -0.93 -0.43 2.78
N ALA A 104 -1.07 -0.67 1.48
CA ALA A 104 -1.77 0.23 0.59
C ALA A 104 -3.27 -0.05 0.71
N VAL A 105 -4.08 1.00 0.83
CA VAL A 105 -5.53 0.93 1.03
C VAL A 105 -6.21 1.63 -0.15
N THR A 106 -7.12 0.93 -0.81
CA THR A 106 -8.09 1.50 -1.76
C THR A 106 -9.47 1.36 -1.14
N TYR A 107 -10.06 2.47 -0.69
CA TYR A 107 -11.41 2.46 -0.13
C TYR A 107 -12.44 2.25 -1.23
N LEU A 108 -13.44 1.42 -0.92
CA LEU A 108 -14.50 1.02 -1.84
C LEU A 108 -15.83 1.63 -1.41
N ASN A 109 -16.69 1.84 -2.38
CA ASN A 109 -18.09 2.19 -2.17
C ASN A 109 -18.84 0.95 -1.67
N ASP A 110 -19.54 1.09 -0.54
CA ASP A 110 -20.24 -0.02 0.14
C ASP A 110 -21.42 -0.58 -0.67
N ALA A 111 -21.99 0.22 -1.59
CA ALA A 111 -23.13 -0.19 -2.41
C ALA A 111 -22.71 -0.76 -3.77
N THR A 112 -21.68 -0.20 -4.41
CA THR A 112 -21.30 -0.58 -5.78
C THR A 112 -20.04 -1.43 -5.85
N GLY A 113 -19.18 -1.39 -4.84
CA GLY A 113 -17.84 -1.99 -4.87
C GLY A 113 -16.83 -1.24 -5.73
N ASP A 114 -17.22 -0.14 -6.38
CA ASP A 114 -16.29 0.75 -7.10
C ASP A 114 -15.47 1.59 -6.10
N ILE A 115 -14.59 2.46 -6.59
CA ILE A 115 -13.85 3.42 -5.78
C ILE A 115 -14.81 4.26 -4.94
N SER A 116 -14.49 4.42 -3.64
CA SER A 116 -15.30 5.25 -2.74
C SER A 116 -15.34 6.72 -3.18
N ASP A 117 -16.44 7.42 -2.84
CA ASP A 117 -16.59 8.87 -3.05
C ASP A 117 -15.75 9.75 -2.09
N LEU A 118 -14.87 9.14 -1.31
CA LEU A 118 -13.90 9.87 -0.49
C LEU A 118 -12.99 10.73 -1.36
N LYS A 119 -12.66 11.94 -0.90
CA LYS A 119 -11.71 12.81 -1.59
C LYS A 119 -10.34 12.14 -1.71
N ILE A 120 -9.94 11.36 -0.72
CA ILE A 120 -8.72 10.53 -0.73
C ILE A 120 -9.11 9.06 -0.65
N ASN A 121 -9.29 8.44 -1.81
CA ASN A 121 -9.69 7.04 -1.95
C ASN A 121 -8.52 6.04 -1.85
N LYS A 122 -7.27 6.47 -2.08
CA LYS A 122 -6.06 5.65 -1.94
C LYS A 122 -5.14 6.19 -0.85
N ARG A 123 -4.68 5.33 0.05
CA ARG A 123 -3.80 5.70 1.19
C ARG A 123 -2.76 4.62 1.47
N VAL A 124 -1.76 4.99 2.27
CA VAL A 124 -0.83 4.04 2.88
C VAL A 124 -0.90 4.17 4.40
N LEU A 125 -0.95 3.02 5.07
CA LEU A 125 -0.83 2.90 6.52
C LEU A 125 0.45 2.13 6.84
N GLY A 126 1.31 2.66 7.71
CA GLY A 126 2.62 2.07 8.02
C GLY A 126 3.74 2.67 7.17
N THR A 127 4.79 1.90 6.90
CA THR A 127 6.01 2.34 6.21
C THR A 127 5.95 1.99 4.73
N LYS A 128 5.97 3.01 3.86
CA LYS A 128 6.11 2.81 2.40
C LYS A 128 7.58 2.67 1.96
N SER A 129 8.47 3.49 2.53
CA SER A 129 9.85 3.59 2.06
C SER A 129 10.60 2.27 2.31
N GLY A 130 11.31 1.78 1.29
CA GLY A 130 12.06 0.53 1.35
C GLY A 130 11.22 -0.74 1.28
N ASN A 131 9.89 -0.62 1.13
CA ASN A 131 8.97 -1.75 1.05
C ASN A 131 8.25 -1.76 -0.30
N HIS A 132 7.72 -2.92 -0.67
CA HIS A 132 7.08 -3.17 -1.97
C HIS A 132 5.85 -4.06 -1.80
N ILE A 133 4.97 -4.07 -2.80
CA ILE A 133 3.87 -5.04 -2.88
C ILE A 133 4.32 -6.16 -3.85
N PRO A 134 4.65 -7.36 -3.35
CA PRO A 134 5.06 -8.45 -4.23
C PRO A 134 3.82 -9.06 -4.86
N ILE A 135 3.73 -9.09 -6.17
CA ILE A 135 2.59 -9.69 -6.86
C ILE A 135 2.93 -11.11 -7.32
N ASN A 136 4.18 -11.32 -7.73
CA ASN A 136 4.68 -12.64 -8.07
C ASN A 136 6.17 -12.71 -7.77
N GLU A 137 6.60 -13.73 -7.02
CA GLU A 137 8.01 -14.05 -6.85
C GLU A 137 8.44 -14.96 -8.01
N GLY A 138 9.00 -14.33 -9.05
CA GLY A 138 9.45 -15.05 -10.23
C GLY A 138 10.75 -15.80 -10.01
N ILE A 139 10.99 -16.81 -10.84
CA ILE A 139 12.25 -17.59 -10.83
C ILE A 139 13.25 -17.10 -11.89
N GLN A 140 12.86 -16.14 -12.72
CA GLN A 140 13.69 -15.60 -13.80
C GLN A 140 14.41 -14.32 -13.34
N ALA A 141 15.74 -14.38 -13.26
CA ALA A 141 16.57 -13.33 -12.66
C ALA A 141 16.96 -12.18 -13.61
N ASP A 142 16.66 -12.27 -14.91
CA ASP A 142 17.18 -11.34 -15.90
C ASP A 142 16.43 -9.99 -15.92
N TYR A 143 15.21 -9.94 -15.42
CA TYR A 143 14.42 -8.71 -15.29
C TYR A 143 13.29 -8.84 -14.26
N SER A 144 12.86 -7.70 -13.70
CA SER A 144 11.65 -7.57 -12.88
C SER A 144 10.69 -6.57 -13.53
N ILE A 145 9.39 -6.74 -13.29
CA ILE A 145 8.37 -5.79 -13.73
C ILE A 145 7.94 -4.93 -12.56
N LEU A 146 8.15 -3.62 -12.67
CA LEU A 146 7.60 -2.62 -11.75
C LEU A 146 6.33 -2.03 -12.36
N ALA A 147 5.19 -2.32 -11.73
CA ALA A 147 3.89 -1.81 -12.15
C ALA A 147 3.49 -0.58 -11.34
N VAL A 148 2.93 0.43 -12.02
CA VAL A 148 2.31 1.56 -11.32
C VAL A 148 0.89 1.17 -10.94
N GLY A 149 0.69 0.84 -9.66
CA GLY A 149 -0.62 0.47 -9.11
C GLY A 149 -0.89 -1.03 -9.14
N ILE A 150 -1.65 -1.49 -8.14
CA ILE A 150 -1.95 -2.91 -7.89
C ILE A 150 -2.79 -3.49 -9.03
N GLU A 151 -3.69 -2.70 -9.59
CA GLU A 151 -4.61 -3.13 -10.65
C GLU A 151 -3.82 -3.54 -11.90
N ASN A 152 -2.83 -2.73 -12.29
CA ASN A 152 -1.95 -3.02 -13.42
C ASN A 152 -1.05 -4.22 -13.13
N ALA A 153 -0.53 -4.32 -11.91
CA ALA A 153 0.36 -5.40 -11.52
C ALA A 153 -0.33 -6.77 -11.56
N LEU A 154 -1.56 -6.86 -11.05
CA LEU A 154 -2.41 -8.06 -11.15
C LEU A 154 -2.79 -8.36 -12.61
N LEU A 155 -3.06 -7.32 -13.41
CA LEU A 155 -3.36 -7.49 -14.84
C LEU A 155 -2.21 -8.17 -15.58
N ILE A 156 -0.99 -7.68 -15.35
CA ILE A 156 0.26 -8.22 -15.89
C ILE A 156 0.48 -9.64 -15.36
N ASN A 157 0.26 -9.88 -14.07
CA ASN A 157 0.50 -11.19 -13.45
C ASN A 157 -0.31 -12.32 -14.08
N ASP A 158 -1.60 -12.13 -14.37
CA ASP A 158 -2.36 -13.24 -14.98
C ASP A 158 -1.94 -13.53 -16.43
N ASN A 159 -1.14 -12.64 -17.04
CA ASN A 159 -0.50 -12.82 -18.34
C ASN A 159 1.03 -12.88 -18.23
N ASN A 160 1.56 -13.47 -17.14
CA ASN A 160 3.00 -13.63 -16.91
C ASN A 160 3.48 -15.04 -17.34
N PRO A 161 3.64 -15.32 -18.66
CA PRO A 161 3.97 -16.66 -19.14
C PRO A 161 5.36 -17.14 -18.73
N THR A 162 6.25 -16.21 -18.35
CA THR A 162 7.65 -16.49 -18.02
C THR A 162 7.91 -16.60 -16.51
N ASN A 163 6.87 -16.50 -15.67
CA ASN A 163 7.02 -16.47 -14.21
C ASN A 163 8.07 -15.44 -13.76
N THR A 164 7.95 -14.22 -14.30
CA THR A 164 8.82 -13.07 -13.94
C THR A 164 8.44 -12.52 -12.58
N ASP A 165 9.40 -11.95 -11.86
CA ASP A 165 9.15 -11.14 -10.68
C ASP A 165 8.30 -9.89 -11.01
N ILE A 166 7.26 -9.66 -10.23
CA ILE A 166 6.34 -8.52 -10.41
C ILE A 166 6.11 -7.83 -9.07
N ILE A 167 6.37 -6.53 -9.03
CA ILE A 167 6.20 -5.67 -7.86
C ILE A 167 5.38 -4.41 -8.18
N ALA A 168 4.67 -3.88 -7.19
CA ALA A 168 3.91 -2.63 -7.27
C ALA A 168 4.26 -1.63 -6.15
#